data_AF-A0A3P3F7D6-F1
#
_entry.id   AF-A0A3P3F7D6-F1
#
_cell.length_a   1.000
_cell.length_b   1.000
_cell.length_c   1.000
_cell.angle_alpha   90.00
_cell.angle_beta   90.00
_cell.angle_gamma   90.00
#
_symmetry.space_group_name_H-M   'P 1'
#
loop_
_entity.id
_entity.type
_entity.pdbx_description
1 polymer ?
#
loop_
_entity_poly.entity_id
_entity_poly.type
_entity_poly.pdbx_seq_one_letter_code
_entity_poly.pdbx_strand_id
1 'polypeptide(L)' 'MSNLDEMGKKVRKLQLRAAIAKTNLRDLAEDLPVNWTEIEEVAEKTHAVYAELDGAKRELAAMKNSR' A
#
# COMPACT_ATOMS: atom_id res chain seq x y z
N MET A 1 -8.98 13.54 18.55
CA MET A 1 -8.86 12.09 18.28
C MET A 1 -7.57 11.63 18.90
N SER A 2 -7.46 10.37 19.36
CA SER A 2 -6.17 9.90 19.88
C SER A 2 -5.19 9.69 18.73
N ASN A 3 -3.88 9.86 18.96
CA ASN A 3 -2.85 9.57 17.94
C ASN A 3 -2.97 8.14 17.38
N LEU A 4 -3.50 7.19 18.18
CA LEU A 4 -3.74 5.81 17.78
C LEU A 4 -4.91 5.69 16.79
N ASP A 5 -5.98 6.48 16.96
CA ASP A 5 -7.10 6.53 16.01
C ASP A 5 -6.68 7.11 14.66
N GLU A 6 -5.84 8.16 14.69
CA GLU A 6 -5.29 8.78 13.48
C GLU A 6 -4.37 7.81 12.73
N MET A 7 -3.50 7.10 13.44
CA MET A 7 -2.67 6.05 12.87
C MET A 7 -3.51 4.90 12.30
N GLY A 8 -4.58 4.50 13.00
CA GLY A 8 -5.53 3.50 12.50
C GLY A 8 -6.22 3.92 11.20
N LYS A 9 -6.62 5.19 11.07
CA LYS A 9 -7.17 5.75 9.82
C LYS A 9 -6.13 5.76 8.70
N LYS A 10 -4.88 6.13 8.99
CA LYS A 10 -3.77 6.10 8.02
C LYS A 10 -3.56 4.68 7.48
N VAL A 11 -3.48 3.67 8.34
CA VAL A 11 -3.33 2.26 7.93
C VAL A 11 -4.49 1.82 7.04
N ARG A 12 -5.74 2.14 7.38
CA ARG A 12 -6.90 1.79 6.53
C ARG A 12 -6.84 2.45 5.15
N LYS A 13 -6.43 3.72 5.08
CA LYS A 13 -6.23 4.42 3.79
C LYS A 13 -5.14 3.75 2.96
N LEU A 14 -4.05 3.32 3.60
CA LEU A 14 -2.96 2.59 2.92
C LEU A 14 -3.38 1.20 2.46
N GLN A 15 -4.24 0.50 3.20
CA GLN A 15 -4.79 -0.79 2.76
C GLN A 15 -5.60 -0.64 1.47
N LEU A 16 -6.45 0.39 1.37
CA LEU A 16 -7.21 0.65 0.15
C LEU A 16 -6.29 0.97 -1.03
N ARG A 17 -5.28 1.84 -0.82
CA ARG A 17 -4.29 2.17 -1.86
C ARG A 17 -3.52 0.93 -2.32
N ALA A 18 -3.11 0.06 -1.39
CA ALA A 18 -2.38 -1.16 -1.71
C ALA A 18 -3.24 -2.14 -2.53
N ALA A 19 -4.54 -2.25 -2.20
CA ALA A 19 -5.47 -3.07 -2.97
C ALA A 19 -5.63 -2.55 -4.41
N ILE A 20 -5.77 -1.23 -4.60
CA ILE A 20 -5.84 -0.61 -5.93
C ILE A 20 -4.55 -0.86 -6.72
N ALA A 21 -3.39 -0.63 -6.11
CA ALA A 21 -2.11 -0.84 -6.77
C ALA A 21 -1.91 -2.31 -7.19
N LYS A 22 -2.31 -3.26 -6.34
CA LYS A 22 -2.31 -4.69 -6.67
C LYS A 22 -3.20 -5.01 -7.86
N THR A 23 -4.42 -4.47 -7.89
CA THR A 23 -5.35 -4.66 -9.02
C THR A 23 -4.73 -4.11 -10.31
N ASN A 24 -4.22 -2.88 -10.28
CA ASN A 24 -3.60 -2.27 -11.46
C ASN A 24 -2.40 -3.08 -11.98
N LEU A 25 -1.55 -3.60 -11.08
CA LEU A 25 -0.41 -4.44 -11.47
C LEU A 25 -0.85 -5.77 -12.10
N ARG A 26 -1.91 -6.40 -11.57
CA ARG A 26 -2.49 -7.60 -12.17
C ARG A 26 -3.05 -7.30 -13.55
N ASP A 27 -3.87 -6.27 -13.65
CA ASP A 27 -4.55 -5.91 -14.90
C ASP A 27 -3.51 -5.57 -15.98
N LEU A 28 -2.44 -4.83 -15.64
CA LEU A 28 -1.32 -4.59 -16.54
C LEU A 28 -0.64 -5.88 -17.02
N ALA A 29 -0.43 -6.85 -16.11
CA ALA A 29 0.21 -8.12 -16.45
C ALA A 29 -0.67 -9.00 -17.35
N GLU A 30 -2.00 -8.94 -17.17
CA GLU A 30 -2.98 -9.66 -17.99
C GLU A 30 -3.09 -9.07 -19.41
N ASP A 31 -2.90 -7.75 -19.56
CA ASP A 31 -3.04 -7.03 -20.83
C ASP A 31 -1.78 -7.06 -21.74
N LEU A 32 -0.68 -7.67 -21.31
CA LEU A 32 0.56 -7.71 -22.09
C LEU A 32 0.37 -8.38 -23.47
N PRO A 33 0.96 -7.84 -24.55
CA PRO A 33 2.01 -6.80 -24.58
C PRO A 33 1.51 -5.35 -24.58
N VAL A 34 0.21 -5.09 -24.38
CA VAL A 34 -0.31 -3.73 -24.31
C VAL A 34 0.28 -3.03 -23.07
N ASN A 35 0.66 -1.75 -23.21
CA ASN A 35 1.24 -0.93 -22.13
C ASN A 35 2.47 -1.52 -21.43
N TRP A 36 3.24 -2.40 -22.08
CA TRP A 36 4.44 -3.03 -21.50
C TRP A 36 5.48 -2.01 -20.98
N THR A 37 5.50 -0.79 -21.52
CA THR A 37 6.38 0.29 -21.08
C THR A 37 6.06 0.78 -19.67
N GLU A 38 4.86 0.52 -19.15
CA GLU A 38 4.42 0.93 -17.80
C GLU A 38 4.79 -0.08 -16.71
N ILE A 39 5.36 -1.25 -17.06
CA ILE A 39 5.67 -2.33 -16.11
C ILE A 39 6.49 -1.83 -14.92
N GLU A 40 7.58 -1.11 -15.20
CA GLU A 40 8.48 -0.61 -14.16
C GLU A 40 7.76 0.36 -13.23
N GLU A 41 7.07 1.35 -13.80
CA GLU A 41 6.36 2.37 -13.03
C GLU A 41 5.24 1.78 -12.15
N VAL A 42 4.44 0.87 -12.70
CA VAL A 42 3.33 0.24 -11.96
C VAL A 42 3.86 -0.70 -10.87
N ALA A 43 4.93 -1.44 -11.16
CA ALA A 43 5.59 -2.29 -10.16
C ALA A 43 6.19 -1.47 -9.02
N GLU A 44 6.90 -0.37 -9.32
CA GLU A 44 7.49 0.53 -8.33
C GLU A 44 6.43 1.17 -7.44
N LYS A 45 5.35 1.70 -8.04
CA LYS A 45 4.21 2.26 -7.30
C LYS A 45 3.59 1.21 -6.36
N THR A 46 3.43 -0.02 -6.85
CA THR A 46 2.85 -1.11 -6.05
C THR A 46 3.76 -1.44 -4.88
N HIS A 47 5.06 -1.62 -5.12
CA HIS A 47 6.05 -1.87 -4.07
C HIS A 47 6.06 -0.76 -3.02
N ALA A 48 6.12 0.51 -3.44
CA ALA A 48 6.17 1.66 -2.54
C ALA A 48 4.95 1.73 -1.60
N VAL A 49 3.74 1.50 -2.13
CA VAL A 49 2.51 1.52 -1.31
C VAL A 49 2.47 0.36 -0.31
N TYR A 50 2.93 -0.84 -0.70
CA TYR A 50 3.01 -1.98 0.21
C TYR A 50 4.08 -1.77 1.31
N ALA A 51 5.23 -1.17 0.96
CA ALA A 51 6.26 -0.81 1.93
C ALA A 51 5.74 0.25 2.93
N GLU A 52 5.02 1.27 2.46
CA GLU A 52 4.39 2.29 3.32
C GLU A 52 3.34 1.65 4.26
N LEU A 53 2.53 0.73 3.74
CA LEU A 53 1.55 -0.01 4.54
C LEU A 53 2.20 -0.88 5.63
N ASP A 54 3.29 -1.58 5.31
CA ASP A 54 4.02 -2.40 6.28
C ASP A 54 4.62 -1.53 7.39
N GLY A 55 5.29 -0.43 7.03
CA GLY A 55 5.81 0.54 7.99
C GLY A 55 4.72 1.07 8.93
N ALA A 56 3.58 1.51 8.37
CA ALA A 56 2.46 2.02 9.18
C ALA A 56 1.83 0.95 10.10
N LYS A 57 1.78 -0.32 9.67
CA LYS A 57 1.33 -1.43 10.53
C LYS A 57 2.29 -1.69 11.69
N ARG A 58 3.60 -1.63 11.45
CA ARG A 58 4.63 -1.79 12.49
C ARG A 58 4.56 -0.64 13.50
N GLU A 59 4.43 0.60 13.03
CA GLU A 59 4.24 1.77 13.90
C GLU A 59 2.99 1.63 14.77
N LEU A 60 1.86 1.26 14.17
CA LEU A 60 0.61 1.05 14.90
C LEU A 60 0.73 -0.07 15.96
N ALA A 61 1.45 -1.15 15.65
CA ALA A 61 1.70 -2.24 16.59
C ALA A 61 2.59 -1.77 17.75
N ALA A 62 3.67 -1.03 17.47
CA ALA A 62 4.55 -0.46 18.49
C ALA A 62 3.77 0.49 19.43
N MET A 63 2.92 1.37 18.88
CA MET A 63 2.07 2.27 19.67
C MET A 63 1.08 1.53 20.58
N LYS A 64 0.58 0.36 20.15
CA LYS A 64 -0.32 -0.48 20.95
C LYS A 64 0.41 -1.20 22.07
N ASN A 65 1.65 -1.64 21.84
CA ASN A 65 2.46 -2.37 22.81
C ASN A 65 3.11 -1.48 23.88
N SER A 66 3.33 -0.20 23.58
CA SER A 66 3.86 0.80 24.52
C SER A 66 2.78 1.44 25.41
N ARG A 67 1.59 0.83 25.50
CA ARG A 67 0.43 1.32 26.26
C ARG A 67 0.05 0.30 27.34
#